data_AF-A0AAV0J060-F1
#
_entry.id   AF-A0AAV0J060-F1
#
_cell.length_a   1.000
_cell.length_b   1.000
_cell.length_c   1.000
_cell.angle_alpha   90.00
_cell.angle_beta   90.00
_cell.angle_gamma   90.00
#
_symmetry.space_group_name_H-M   'P 1'
#
loop_
_entity.id
_entity.type
_entity.pdbx_description
1 polymer ?
#
loop_
_entity_poly.entity_id
_entity_poly.type
_entity_poly.pdbx_seq_one_letter_code
_entity_poly.pdbx_strand_id
1 'polypeptide(L)'
;MAFTATLLSWAILEYGERMAAVEQLGQAQDSLKWITDFLINAHPSPNELYVQVGDPDLDHECWERPEGMSERRPAAQVNASFPGSDVAAEVAAAMASASLVFKKIDPDYSFTLRTNAEELFAFADLYRGAYSVSIPQVKKFYNSTGYGDELLWAASWLYYATRDPSYLKYLTVINGDVFGNWGDPSWFSWDDKHAGTQVI
;
A
#
# COMPACT_ATOMS: atom_id res chain seq x y z
N MET A 1 4.54 3.44 4.92
CA MET A 1 3.31 4.26 4.91
C MET A 1 2.11 3.49 4.36
N ALA A 2 2.18 2.94 3.14
CA ALA A 2 1.08 2.18 2.54
C ALA A 2 0.59 1.02 3.42
N PHE A 3 1.50 0.16 3.90
CA PHE A 3 1.19 -0.90 4.86
C PHE A 3 0.38 -0.43 6.09
N THR A 4 0.75 0.71 6.65
CA THR A 4 0.02 1.31 7.79
C THR A 4 -1.41 1.69 7.42
N ALA A 5 -1.64 2.23 6.22
CA ALA A 5 -2.98 2.54 5.74
C ALA A 5 -3.80 1.26 5.48
N THR A 6 -3.20 0.21 4.95
CA THR A 6 -3.88 -1.09 4.78
C THR A 6 -4.31 -1.66 6.12
N LEU A 7 -3.42 -1.66 7.12
CA LEU A 7 -3.76 -2.15 8.47
C LEU A 7 -4.79 -1.28 9.18
N LEU A 8 -4.69 0.04 9.06
CA LEU A 8 -5.68 0.95 9.64
C LEU A 8 -7.05 0.72 8.99
N SER A 9 -7.10 0.54 7.67
CA SER A 9 -8.33 0.19 6.95
C SER A 9 -8.90 -1.15 7.45
N TRP A 10 -8.07 -2.19 7.55
CA TRP A 10 -8.50 -3.49 8.04
C TRP A 10 -9.05 -3.40 9.48
N ALA A 11 -8.37 -2.67 10.36
CA ALA A 11 -8.82 -2.46 11.73
C ALA A 11 -10.15 -1.68 11.80
N ILE A 12 -10.35 -0.67 10.95
CA ILE A 12 -11.62 0.07 10.88
C ILE A 12 -12.74 -0.84 10.36
N LEU A 13 -12.46 -1.70 9.37
CA LEU A 13 -13.44 -2.62 8.82
C LEU A 13 -13.91 -3.64 9.86
N GLU A 14 -12.99 -4.21 10.65
CA GLU A 14 -13.35 -5.25 11.63
C GLU A 14 -13.79 -4.73 12.99
N TYR A 15 -13.21 -3.62 13.44
CA TYR A 15 -13.41 -3.10 14.78
C TYR A 15 -14.05 -1.71 14.80
N GLY A 16 -14.57 -1.23 13.67
CA GLY A 16 -15.15 0.11 13.54
C GLY A 16 -16.28 0.39 14.54
N GLU A 17 -17.14 -0.59 14.83
CA GLU A 17 -18.18 -0.45 15.87
C GLU A 17 -17.58 -0.25 17.28
N ARG A 18 -16.47 -0.92 17.58
CA ARG A 18 -15.77 -0.77 18.86
C ARG A 18 -15.06 0.58 18.95
N MET A 19 -14.45 1.05 17.86
CA MET A 19 -13.89 2.39 17.77
C MET A 19 -14.97 3.47 17.95
N ALA A 20 -16.16 3.27 17.39
CA ALA A 20 -17.29 4.17 17.55
C ALA A 20 -17.77 4.23 19.01
N ALA A 21 -17.82 3.08 19.70
CA ALA A 21 -18.21 3.00 21.11
C ALA A 21 -17.28 3.78 22.06
N VAL A 22 -16.05 4.08 21.64
CA VAL A 22 -15.08 4.90 22.39
C VAL A 22 -14.78 6.24 21.71
N GLU A 23 -15.64 6.67 20.78
CA GLU A 23 -15.55 7.97 20.09
C GLU A 23 -14.22 8.19 19.35
N GLN A 24 -13.62 7.12 18.81
CA GLN A 24 -12.36 7.16 18.04
C GLN A 24 -12.52 6.84 16.54
N LEU A 25 -13.71 6.41 16.09
CA LEU A 25 -13.92 6.02 14.69
C LEU A 25 -13.66 7.17 13.72
N GLY A 26 -14.11 8.39 14.05
CA GLY A 26 -13.89 9.57 13.20
C GLY A 26 -12.41 9.90 13.03
N GLN A 27 -11.66 9.90 14.13
CA GLN A 27 -10.21 10.16 14.13
C GLN A 27 -9.44 9.09 13.36
N ALA A 28 -9.86 7.82 13.46
CA ALA A 28 -9.27 6.73 12.68
C ALA A 28 -9.53 6.92 11.17
N GLN A 29 -10.75 7.30 10.79
CA GLN A 29 -11.11 7.59 9.40
C GLN A 29 -10.38 8.82 8.86
N ASP A 30 -10.27 9.90 9.64
CA ASP A 30 -9.53 11.11 9.27
C ASP A 30 -8.03 10.81 9.07
N SER A 31 -7.45 10.00 9.96
CA SER A 31 -6.05 9.57 9.85
C SER A 31 -5.81 8.71 8.60
N LEU A 32 -6.75 7.80 8.29
CA LEU A 32 -6.70 7.00 7.08
C LEU A 32 -6.80 7.90 5.83
N LYS A 33 -7.76 8.83 5.82
CA LYS A 33 -7.96 9.77 4.72
C LYS A 33 -6.73 10.61 4.44
N TRP A 34 -6.05 11.08 5.49
CA TRP A 34 -4.82 11.85 5.35
C TRP A 34 -3.72 11.08 4.60
N ILE A 35 -3.56 9.79 4.92
CA ILE A 35 -2.59 8.94 4.22
C ILE A 35 -3.05 8.70 2.78
N THR A 36 -4.31 8.37 2.56
CA THR A 36 -4.79 8.07 1.20
C THR A 36 -4.85 9.29 0.28
N ASP A 37 -5.09 10.49 0.80
CA ASP A 37 -4.95 11.75 0.05
C ASP A 37 -3.51 11.95 -0.43
N PHE A 38 -2.52 11.66 0.42
CA PHE A 38 -1.12 11.68 0.02
C PHE A 38 -0.83 10.62 -1.07
N LEU A 39 -1.33 9.40 -0.91
CA LEU A 39 -1.10 8.31 -1.86
C LEU A 39 -1.75 8.60 -3.23
N ILE A 40 -2.94 9.22 -3.29
CA ILE A 40 -3.56 9.68 -4.53
C ILE A 40 -2.66 10.70 -5.24
N ASN A 41 -2.15 11.70 -4.51
CA ASN A 41 -1.24 12.70 -5.09
C ASN A 41 0.10 12.10 -5.53
N ALA A 42 0.54 11.02 -4.90
CA ALA A 42 1.75 10.30 -5.25
C ALA A 42 1.62 9.44 -6.53
N HIS A 43 0.40 9.23 -7.03
CA HIS A 43 0.09 8.45 -8.23
C HIS A 43 -0.46 9.35 -9.35
N PRO A 44 0.39 10.18 -10.01
CA PRO A 44 -0.07 11.15 -11.00
C PRO A 44 -0.50 10.52 -12.34
N SER A 45 -0.04 9.29 -12.64
CA SER A 45 -0.39 8.58 -13.86
C SER A 45 -0.30 7.05 -13.65
N PRO A 46 -1.00 6.24 -14.46
CA PRO A 46 -1.21 4.81 -14.17
C PRO A 46 0.04 3.94 -13.96
N ASN A 47 1.21 4.34 -14.48
CA ASN A 47 2.47 3.59 -14.36
C ASN A 47 3.58 4.42 -13.71
N GLU A 48 3.22 5.35 -12.83
CA GLU A 48 4.14 6.24 -12.15
C GLU A 48 3.69 6.46 -10.70
N LEU A 49 4.55 6.10 -9.74
CA LEU A 49 4.27 6.23 -8.32
C LEU A 49 5.46 6.84 -7.60
N TYR A 50 5.24 7.94 -6.91
CA TYR A 50 6.20 8.53 -5.98
C TYR A 50 6.20 7.76 -4.67
N VAL A 51 7.37 7.25 -4.28
CA VAL A 51 7.49 6.31 -3.16
C VAL A 51 8.33 6.84 -2.01
N GLN A 52 9.04 7.96 -2.22
CA GLN A 52 9.82 8.62 -1.18
C GLN A 52 9.96 10.12 -1.45
N VAL A 53 9.89 10.92 -0.39
CA VAL A 53 10.18 12.36 -0.42
C VAL A 53 11.18 12.67 0.70
N GLY A 54 12.38 13.09 0.31
CA GLY A 54 13.50 13.30 1.23
C GLY A 54 14.70 12.41 0.88
N ASP A 55 15.88 12.99 1.06
CA ASP A 55 17.16 12.28 1.04
C ASP A 55 17.43 11.83 2.48
N PRO A 56 17.45 10.52 2.77
CA PRO A 56 17.42 10.03 4.14
C PRO A 56 18.75 10.28 4.87
N ASP A 57 19.88 10.35 4.17
CA ASP A 57 21.15 10.65 4.83
C ASP A 57 21.18 12.14 5.22
N LEU A 58 20.70 13.06 4.36
CA LEU A 58 20.58 14.49 4.71
C LEU A 58 19.53 14.74 5.80
N ASP A 59 18.37 14.07 5.72
CA ASP A 59 17.28 14.22 6.69
C ASP A 59 17.70 13.75 8.09
N HIS A 60 18.44 12.63 8.18
CA HIS A 60 18.90 12.08 9.45
C HIS A 60 20.15 12.78 10.03
N GLU A 61 20.90 13.53 9.21
CA GLU A 61 21.99 14.38 9.71
C GLU A 61 21.46 15.62 10.44
N CYS A 62 20.19 15.98 10.23
CA CYS A 62 19.56 17.13 10.86
C CYS A 62 18.77 16.73 12.13
N TRP A 63 18.90 17.53 13.19
CA TRP A 63 18.05 17.44 14.38
C TRP A 63 17.34 18.77 14.62
N GLU A 64 16.18 18.93 14.00
CA GLU A 64 15.37 20.13 14.12
C GLU A 64 13.87 19.85 14.05
N ARG A 65 13.07 20.91 14.19
CA ARG A 65 11.62 20.83 13.99
C ARG A 65 11.32 20.76 12.50
N PRO A 66 10.36 19.92 12.05
CA PRO A 66 10.08 19.76 10.63
C PRO A 66 9.65 21.07 9.95
N GLU A 67 9.04 22.01 10.67
CA GLU A 67 8.67 23.33 10.13
C GLU A 67 9.88 24.26 9.91
N GLY A 68 11.04 23.90 10.45
CA GLY A 68 12.31 24.63 10.31
C GLY A 68 13.22 24.11 9.20
N MET A 69 12.92 22.93 8.64
CA MET A 69 13.79 22.28 7.64
C MET A 69 13.97 23.15 6.40
N SER A 70 15.22 23.24 5.94
CA SER A 70 15.63 24.04 4.77
C SER A 70 16.34 23.21 3.69
N GLU A 71 16.66 21.97 4.02
CA GLU A 71 17.37 21.01 3.19
C GLU A 71 16.52 20.61 1.99
N ARG A 72 17.20 20.23 0.90
CA ARG A 72 16.52 19.67 -0.27
C ARG A 72 15.77 18.38 0.11
N ARG A 73 14.54 18.23 -0.39
CA ARG A 73 13.73 17.02 -0.19
C ARG A 73 13.36 16.42 -1.55
N PRO A 74 14.28 15.68 -2.20
CA PRO A 74 14.03 15.11 -3.52
C PRO A 74 12.90 14.08 -3.45
N ALA A 75 12.10 14.03 -4.50
CA ALA A 75 11.06 13.03 -4.67
C ALA A 75 11.59 11.89 -5.56
N ALA A 76 11.44 10.65 -5.12
CA ALA A 76 11.83 9.46 -5.86
C ALA A 76 10.59 8.66 -6.26
N GLN A 77 10.64 8.07 -7.47
CA GLN A 77 9.51 7.37 -8.06
C GLN A 77 9.92 6.03 -8.64
N VAL A 78 8.93 5.14 -8.72
CA VAL A 78 8.96 3.93 -9.55
C VAL A 78 8.11 4.15 -10.79
N ASN A 79 8.51 3.51 -11.89
CA ASN A 79 7.80 3.57 -13.17
C ASN A 79 8.16 2.35 -14.03
N ALA A 80 7.68 2.30 -15.27
CA ALA A 80 7.94 1.21 -16.20
C ALA A 80 9.43 0.87 -16.42
N SER A 81 10.33 1.87 -16.35
CA SER A 81 11.79 1.65 -16.51
C SER A 81 12.47 1.26 -15.20
N PHE A 82 11.90 1.67 -14.07
CA PHE A 82 12.42 1.45 -12.71
C PHE A 82 11.27 0.91 -11.84
N PRO A 83 10.90 -0.38 -12.00
CA PRO A 83 9.70 -0.94 -11.39
C PRO A 83 9.76 -1.05 -9.87
N GLY A 84 8.59 -1.19 -9.24
CA GLY A 84 8.44 -1.41 -7.80
C GLY A 84 7.12 -2.08 -7.49
N SER A 85 7.02 -3.37 -7.81
CA SER A 85 5.82 -4.18 -7.64
C SER A 85 5.37 -4.28 -6.19
N ASP A 86 6.31 -4.46 -5.27
CA ASP A 86 6.07 -4.49 -3.82
C ASP A 86 5.37 -3.21 -3.35
N VAL A 87 6.00 -2.06 -3.54
CA VAL A 87 5.46 -0.78 -3.07
C VAL A 87 4.20 -0.38 -3.82
N ALA A 88 4.12 -0.62 -5.14
CA ALA A 88 2.92 -0.31 -5.92
C ALA A 88 1.74 -1.20 -5.53
N ALA A 89 1.96 -2.50 -5.31
CA ALA A 89 0.93 -3.41 -4.84
C ALA A 89 0.49 -3.10 -3.41
N GLU A 90 1.39 -2.72 -2.50
CA GLU A 90 0.99 -2.30 -1.15
C GLU A 90 0.18 -0.99 -1.17
N VAL A 91 0.50 -0.04 -2.06
CA VAL A 91 -0.35 1.15 -2.25
C VAL A 91 -1.72 0.77 -2.84
N ALA A 92 -1.77 -0.18 -3.78
CA ALA A 92 -3.02 -0.71 -4.29
C ALA A 92 -3.87 -1.37 -3.18
N ALA A 93 -3.25 -2.19 -2.32
CA ALA A 93 -3.90 -2.79 -1.16
C ALA A 93 -4.45 -1.72 -0.19
N ALA A 94 -3.65 -0.69 0.11
CA ALA A 94 -4.05 0.42 0.96
C ALA A 94 -5.27 1.17 0.41
N MET A 95 -5.27 1.49 -0.88
CA MET A 95 -6.39 2.20 -1.52
C MET A 95 -7.62 1.30 -1.69
N ALA A 96 -7.46 0.03 -2.06
CA ALA A 96 -8.56 -0.92 -2.18
C ALA A 96 -9.25 -1.15 -0.83
N SER A 97 -8.49 -1.41 0.24
CA SER A 97 -9.03 -1.56 1.60
C SER A 97 -9.69 -0.27 2.11
N ALA A 98 -9.08 0.89 1.92
CA ALA A 98 -9.67 2.18 2.29
C ALA A 98 -10.95 2.48 1.52
N SER A 99 -11.05 2.08 0.25
CA SER A 99 -12.28 2.25 -0.54
C SER A 99 -13.48 1.59 0.13
N LEU A 100 -13.29 0.45 0.80
CA LEU A 100 -14.34 -0.24 1.55
C LEU A 100 -14.78 0.55 2.78
N VAL A 101 -13.83 1.15 3.51
CA VAL A 101 -14.11 2.02 4.68
C VAL A 101 -14.98 3.21 4.27
N PHE A 102 -14.59 3.90 3.19
CA PHE A 102 -15.30 5.11 2.74
C PHE A 102 -16.55 4.83 1.91
N LYS A 103 -16.82 3.58 1.51
CA LYS A 103 -17.90 3.22 0.57
C LYS A 103 -19.28 3.82 0.91
N LYS A 104 -19.62 3.90 2.19
CA LYS A 104 -20.91 4.47 2.66
C LYS A 104 -20.81 5.92 3.12
N ILE A 105 -19.60 6.40 3.40
CA ILE A 105 -19.33 7.70 4.01
C ILE A 105 -19.10 8.74 2.91
N ASP A 106 -18.30 8.38 1.91
CA ASP A 106 -17.95 9.19 0.76
C ASP A 106 -17.79 8.28 -0.48
N PRO A 107 -18.89 8.00 -1.20
CA PRO A 107 -18.87 7.09 -2.35
C PRO A 107 -17.98 7.55 -3.51
N ASP A 108 -17.84 8.86 -3.73
CA ASP A 108 -17.02 9.41 -4.81
C ASP A 108 -15.52 9.25 -4.49
N TYR A 109 -15.14 9.48 -3.22
CA TYR A 109 -13.79 9.21 -2.75
C TYR A 109 -13.47 7.70 -2.78
N SER A 110 -14.41 6.86 -2.34
CA SER A 110 -14.31 5.40 -2.44
C SER A 110 -14.07 4.94 -3.89
N PHE A 111 -14.79 5.52 -4.86
CA PHE A 111 -14.60 5.23 -6.28
C PHE A 111 -13.21 5.68 -6.78
N THR A 112 -12.75 6.85 -6.34
CA THR A 112 -11.42 7.39 -6.67
C THR A 112 -10.31 6.44 -6.17
N LEU A 113 -10.39 6.01 -4.91
CA LEU A 113 -9.43 5.07 -4.31
C LEU A 113 -9.40 3.74 -5.06
N ARG A 114 -10.58 3.18 -5.34
CA ARG A 114 -10.68 1.90 -6.06
C ARG A 114 -10.06 1.99 -7.46
N THR A 115 -10.32 3.07 -8.20
CA THR A 115 -9.75 3.28 -9.53
C THR A 115 -8.22 3.33 -9.48
N ASN A 116 -7.65 4.10 -8.56
CA ASN A 116 -6.19 4.17 -8.39
C ASN A 116 -5.60 2.82 -7.95
N ALA A 117 -6.31 2.05 -7.11
CA ALA A 117 -5.88 0.72 -6.71
C ALA A 117 -5.82 -0.27 -7.89
N GLU A 118 -6.84 -0.25 -8.76
CA GLU A 118 -6.88 -1.09 -9.96
C GLU A 118 -5.73 -0.76 -10.92
N GLU A 119 -5.44 0.53 -11.13
CA GLU A 119 -4.32 1.01 -11.95
C GLU A 119 -2.95 0.60 -11.37
N LEU A 120 -2.73 0.85 -10.08
CA LEU A 120 -1.45 0.53 -9.41
C LEU A 120 -1.19 -0.97 -9.34
N PHE A 121 -2.22 -1.79 -9.16
CA PHE A 121 -2.06 -3.24 -9.22
C PHE A 121 -1.68 -3.71 -10.63
N ALA A 122 -2.33 -3.15 -11.66
CA ALA A 122 -1.97 -3.45 -13.05
C ALA A 122 -0.52 -3.05 -13.35
N PHE A 123 -0.09 -1.88 -12.89
CA PHE A 123 1.31 -1.43 -12.99
C PHE A 123 2.27 -2.37 -12.27
N ALA A 124 1.97 -2.74 -11.02
CA ALA A 124 2.79 -3.62 -10.20
C ALA A 124 3.00 -5.00 -10.84
N ASP A 125 1.93 -5.59 -11.40
CA ASP A 125 1.98 -6.91 -12.01
C ASP A 125 2.62 -6.90 -13.41
N LEU A 126 2.41 -5.83 -14.18
CA LEU A 126 2.93 -5.68 -15.55
C LEU A 126 4.44 -5.43 -15.56
N TYR A 127 4.95 -4.60 -14.66
CA TYR A 127 6.38 -4.25 -14.57
C TYR A 127 6.96 -4.81 -13.28
N ARG A 128 7.39 -6.07 -13.33
CA ARG A 128 7.83 -6.78 -12.12
C ARG A 128 9.23 -6.40 -11.64
N GLY A 129 9.35 -6.03 -10.38
CA GLY A 129 10.63 -5.79 -9.73
C GLY A 129 10.48 -5.20 -8.33
N ALA A 130 11.42 -5.46 -7.43
CA ALA A 130 11.43 -4.87 -6.09
C ALA A 130 11.85 -3.40 -6.16
N TYR A 131 11.11 -2.50 -5.49
CA TYR A 131 11.39 -1.06 -5.55
C TYR A 131 12.78 -0.70 -5.01
N SER A 132 13.28 -1.49 -4.06
CA SER A 132 14.59 -1.28 -3.46
C SER A 132 15.73 -1.59 -4.45
N VAL A 133 15.48 -2.37 -5.51
CA VAL A 133 16.42 -2.57 -6.61
C VAL A 133 16.43 -1.34 -7.53
N SER A 134 15.26 -0.79 -7.82
CA SER A 134 15.10 0.42 -8.64
C SER A 134 15.60 1.69 -7.95
N ILE A 135 15.51 1.74 -6.62
CA ILE A 135 15.88 2.87 -5.79
C ILE A 135 16.84 2.39 -4.68
N PRO A 136 18.12 2.08 -5.01
CA PRO A 136 19.04 1.41 -4.08
C PRO A 136 19.27 2.11 -2.75
N GLN A 137 19.11 3.43 -2.68
CA GLN A 137 19.26 4.20 -1.45
C GLN A 137 18.26 3.81 -0.35
N VAL A 138 17.09 3.26 -0.71
CA VAL A 138 16.08 2.87 0.30
C VAL A 138 16.47 1.60 1.04
N LYS A 139 17.36 0.77 0.48
CA LYS A 139 17.75 -0.54 1.04
C LYS A 139 18.33 -0.45 2.45
N LYS A 140 18.97 0.66 2.79
CA LYS A 140 19.53 0.88 4.13
C LYS A 140 18.44 1.06 5.21
N PHE A 141 17.22 1.41 4.80
CA PHE A 141 16.13 1.80 5.70
C PHE A 141 14.95 0.83 5.62
N TYR A 142 14.42 0.63 4.42
CA TYR A 142 13.31 -0.28 4.12
C TYR A 142 13.69 -1.11 2.89
N ASN A 143 14.46 -2.18 3.10
CA ASN A 143 14.79 -3.09 2.01
C ASN A 143 13.67 -4.10 1.78
N SER A 144 13.17 -4.17 0.56
CA SER A 144 12.28 -5.24 0.13
C SER A 144 12.99 -6.60 0.05
N THR A 145 12.33 -7.65 0.55
CA THR A 145 12.76 -9.04 0.38
C THR A 145 12.08 -9.75 -0.79
N GLY A 146 11.00 -9.20 -1.32
CA GLY A 146 10.19 -9.78 -2.38
C GLY A 146 9.06 -8.84 -2.81
N TYR A 147 8.25 -9.28 -3.76
CA TYR A 147 7.03 -8.56 -4.17
C TYR A 147 5.82 -9.50 -4.36
N GLY A 148 6.04 -10.81 -4.21
CA GLY A 148 5.04 -11.81 -4.55
C GLY A 148 3.88 -11.80 -3.56
N ASP A 149 4.20 -11.68 -2.29
CA ASP A 149 3.22 -11.57 -1.22
C ASP A 149 2.42 -10.26 -1.29
N GLU A 150 3.02 -9.14 -1.69
CA GLU A 150 2.25 -7.91 -1.93
C GLU A 150 1.30 -8.03 -3.11
N LEU A 151 1.68 -8.72 -4.19
CA LEU A 151 0.77 -8.97 -5.32
C LEU A 151 -0.44 -9.81 -4.88
N LEU A 152 -0.24 -10.85 -4.07
CA LEU A 152 -1.34 -11.64 -3.53
C LEU A 152 -2.19 -10.84 -2.53
N TRP A 153 -1.55 -10.05 -1.68
CA TRP A 153 -2.21 -9.18 -0.70
C TRP A 153 -3.09 -8.13 -1.37
N ALA A 154 -2.56 -7.44 -2.39
CA ALA A 154 -3.29 -6.45 -3.16
C ALA A 154 -4.46 -7.06 -3.94
N ALA A 155 -4.26 -8.22 -4.57
CA ALA A 155 -5.32 -8.95 -5.26
C ALA A 155 -6.45 -9.33 -4.28
N SER A 156 -6.12 -9.73 -3.05
CA SER A 156 -7.10 -10.07 -2.02
C SER A 156 -7.97 -8.85 -1.68
N TRP A 157 -7.37 -7.69 -1.38
CA TRP A 157 -8.11 -6.47 -1.10
C TRP A 157 -8.92 -5.96 -2.29
N LEU A 158 -8.38 -6.04 -3.51
CA LEU A 158 -9.09 -5.69 -4.73
C LEU A 158 -10.30 -6.58 -4.96
N TYR A 159 -10.20 -7.89 -4.68
CA TYR A 159 -11.36 -8.78 -4.72
C TYR A 159 -12.44 -8.34 -3.73
N TYR A 160 -12.08 -7.98 -2.49
CA TYR A 160 -13.06 -7.48 -1.52
C TYR A 160 -13.71 -6.16 -1.95
N ALA A 161 -12.93 -5.24 -2.53
CA ALA A 161 -13.39 -3.93 -2.99
C ALA A 161 -14.31 -4.02 -4.23
N THR A 162 -13.98 -4.88 -5.19
CA THR A 162 -14.61 -4.92 -6.53
C THR A 162 -15.59 -6.07 -6.70
N ARG A 163 -15.36 -7.20 -6.01
CA ARG A 163 -15.99 -8.51 -6.27
C ARG A 163 -15.71 -9.05 -7.68
N ASP A 164 -14.69 -8.56 -8.37
CA ASP A 164 -14.24 -9.13 -9.64
C ASP A 164 -13.54 -10.48 -9.39
N PRO A 165 -14.07 -11.61 -9.92
CA PRO A 165 -13.47 -12.93 -9.75
C PRO A 165 -12.07 -13.05 -10.39
N SER A 166 -11.65 -12.12 -11.25
CA SER A 166 -10.31 -12.09 -11.82
C SER A 166 -9.22 -12.01 -10.74
N TYR A 167 -9.42 -11.19 -9.70
CA TYR A 167 -8.50 -11.06 -8.57
C TYR A 167 -8.44 -12.33 -7.71
N LEU A 168 -9.60 -12.95 -7.44
CA LEU A 168 -9.64 -14.23 -6.72
C LEU A 168 -8.95 -15.35 -7.52
N LYS A 169 -9.10 -15.36 -8.84
CA LYS A 169 -8.39 -16.29 -9.71
C LYS A 169 -6.88 -16.01 -9.72
N TYR A 170 -6.48 -14.74 -9.73
CA TYR A 170 -5.09 -14.32 -9.64
C TYR A 170 -4.42 -14.92 -8.39
N LEU A 171 -5.08 -14.79 -7.23
CA LEU A 171 -4.52 -15.24 -5.94
C LEU A 171 -4.58 -16.76 -5.74
N THR A 172 -5.64 -17.45 -6.19
CA THR A 172 -5.84 -18.88 -5.91
C THR A 172 -5.35 -19.84 -7.01
N VAL A 173 -5.26 -19.37 -8.26
CA VAL A 173 -4.99 -20.25 -9.42
C VAL A 173 -3.75 -19.83 -10.19
N ILE A 174 -3.53 -18.54 -10.40
CA ILE A 174 -2.47 -18.07 -11.31
C ILE A 174 -1.13 -17.94 -10.57
N ASN A 175 -1.12 -17.25 -9.42
CA ASN A 175 0.11 -16.92 -8.72
C ASN A 175 0.20 -17.50 -7.30
N GLY A 176 -0.88 -18.08 -6.77
CA GLY A 176 -0.90 -18.63 -5.41
C GLY A 176 0.19 -19.64 -5.14
N ASP A 177 0.40 -20.60 -6.04
CA ASP A 177 1.45 -21.62 -5.87
C ASP A 177 2.88 -21.04 -5.93
N VAL A 178 3.06 -19.93 -6.65
CA VAL A 178 4.38 -19.34 -6.90
C VAL A 178 4.76 -18.34 -5.80
N PHE A 179 3.80 -17.52 -5.37
CA PHE A 179 4.04 -16.41 -4.44
C PHE A 179 3.50 -16.66 -3.03
N GLY A 180 2.62 -17.65 -2.84
CA GLY A 180 1.85 -17.76 -1.60
C GLY A 180 2.61 -18.34 -0.43
N ASN A 181 3.71 -19.05 -0.67
CA ASN A 181 4.56 -19.68 0.36
C ASN A 181 3.72 -20.19 1.55
N TRP A 182 2.72 -21.03 1.26
CA TRP A 182 1.59 -21.37 2.16
C TRP A 182 1.97 -22.24 3.39
N GLY A 183 3.24 -22.21 3.82
CA GLY A 183 3.69 -22.82 5.06
C GLY A 183 3.26 -22.01 6.28
N ASP A 184 4.07 -22.06 7.33
CA ASP A 184 3.80 -21.37 8.61
C ASP A 184 4.62 -20.07 8.69
N PRO A 185 4.13 -18.93 8.17
CA PRO A 185 4.84 -17.67 8.22
C PRO A 185 5.05 -17.22 9.67
N SER A 186 6.26 -16.78 10.00
CA SER A 186 6.65 -16.44 11.37
C SER A 186 6.25 -15.04 11.81
N TRP A 187 5.92 -14.14 10.88
CA TRP A 187 5.51 -12.77 11.18
C TRP A 187 4.66 -12.17 10.06
N PHE A 188 4.00 -11.06 10.39
CA PHE A 188 3.30 -10.18 9.47
C PHE A 188 3.87 -8.77 9.66
N SER A 189 4.36 -8.14 8.59
CA SER A 189 5.08 -6.87 8.71
C SER A 189 4.95 -6.01 7.45
N TRP A 190 5.57 -4.83 7.47
CA TRP A 190 5.63 -3.95 6.32
C TRP A 190 6.34 -4.57 5.11
N ASP A 191 7.13 -5.63 5.31
CA ASP A 191 7.89 -6.34 4.27
C ASP A 191 7.21 -7.66 3.89
N ASP A 192 6.61 -8.40 4.83
CA ASP A 192 6.04 -9.73 4.58
C ASP A 192 4.53 -9.81 4.88
N LYS A 193 3.74 -10.15 3.85
CA LYS A 193 2.26 -10.18 3.85
C LYS A 193 1.69 -11.59 3.76
N HIS A 194 2.51 -12.64 3.80
CA HIS A 194 2.04 -14.02 3.64
C HIS A 194 1.01 -14.39 4.72
N ALA A 195 1.32 -14.13 5.99
CA ALA A 195 0.40 -14.42 7.09
C ALA A 195 -0.93 -13.64 6.98
N GLY A 196 -0.88 -12.38 6.53
CA GLY A 196 -2.08 -11.57 6.30
C GLY A 196 -2.93 -12.15 5.16
N THR A 197 -2.29 -12.49 4.05
CA THR A 197 -2.93 -13.09 2.86
C THR A 197 -3.57 -14.45 3.17
N GLN A 198 -2.99 -15.25 4.08
CA GLN A 198 -3.57 -16.54 4.48
C GLN A 198 -4.88 -16.40 5.27
N VAL A 199 -5.08 -15.28 5.98
CA VAL A 199 -6.24 -15.09 6.88
C VAL A 199 -7.39 -14.37 6.19
N ILE A 200 -7.10 -13.49 5.22
CA ILE A 200 -8.07 -12.62 4.56
C ILE A 200 -8.80 -13.32 3.40
#